data_AF-A0A8H4BLI9-F1
#
_entry.id   AF-A0A8H4BLI9-F1
#
_cell.length_a   1.000
_cell.length_b   1.000
_cell.length_c   1.000
_cell.angle_alpha   90.00
_cell.angle_beta   90.00
_cell.angle_gamma   90.00
#
_symmetry.space_group_name_H-M   'P 1'
#
loop_
_entity.id
_entity.type
_entity.pdbx_description
1 polymer ?
#
loop_
_entity_poly.entity_id
_entity_poly.type
_entity_poly.pdbx_seq_one_letter_code
_entity_poly.pdbx_strand_id
1 'polypeptide(L)'
;MLSSRKAEGAYRLPRGNCDENETPEQAVVRVLHDEAGVEVENVTQRVGTYTEANKKGKIVGHHWMFEVANPKLLDSWPALDRKRVWVSQSLRAS
;
A
#
# COMPACT_ATOMS: atom_id res chain seq x y z
N MET A 1 -5.28 -6.04 2.56
CA MET A 1 -6.01 -4.77 2.28
C MET A 1 -6.43 -4.11 3.59
N LEU A 2 -6.96 -2.88 3.53
CA LEU A 2 -7.46 -2.10 4.66
C LEU A 2 -8.88 -1.60 4.37
N SER A 3 -9.72 -1.56 5.40
CA SER A 3 -11.03 -0.88 5.30
C SER A 3 -10.86 0.59 4.89
N SER A 4 -11.79 1.07 4.07
CA SER A 4 -11.87 2.47 3.68
C SER A 4 -12.55 3.30 4.76
N ARG A 5 -12.00 4.49 5.06
CA ARG A 5 -12.65 5.49 5.92
C ARG A 5 -13.76 6.27 5.19
N LYS A 6 -13.73 6.29 3.85
CA LYS A 6 -14.60 7.15 3.02
C LYS A 6 -15.79 6.43 2.41
N ALA A 7 -15.74 5.11 2.32
CA ALA A 7 -16.75 4.30 1.66
C ALA A 7 -16.91 3.00 2.44
N GLU A 8 -18.07 2.84 3.06
CA GLU A 8 -18.40 1.62 3.81
C GLU A 8 -18.37 0.40 2.87
N GLY A 9 -17.86 -0.73 3.37
CA GLY A 9 -17.69 -1.96 2.57
C GLY A 9 -16.58 -1.92 1.53
N ALA A 10 -15.93 -0.77 1.29
CA ALA A 10 -14.81 -0.68 0.36
C ALA A 10 -13.47 -1.01 1.02
N TYR A 11 -12.60 -1.68 0.28
CA TYR A 11 -11.24 -2.01 0.68
C TYR A 11 -10.22 -1.35 -0.24
N ARG A 12 -9.07 -0.99 0.33
CA ARG A 12 -7.95 -0.42 -0.42
C ARG A 12 -6.63 -1.05 0.02
N LEU A 13 -5.63 -0.95 -0.84
CA LEU A 13 -4.25 -1.19 -0.43
C LEU A 13 -3.77 -0.06 0.51
N PRO A 14 -2.84 -0.35 1.43
CA PRO A 14 -2.01 0.68 2.06
C PRO A 14 -1.33 1.50 0.97
N ARG A 15 -1.36 2.82 1.08
CA ARG A 15 -0.74 3.72 0.10
C ARG A 15 -0.39 5.05 0.73
N GLY A 16 0.70 5.66 0.30
CA GLY A 16 1.15 6.98 0.73
C GLY A 16 2.14 7.56 -0.28
N ASN A 17 2.45 8.85 -0.10
CA ASN A 17 3.48 9.53 -0.89
C ASN A 17 4.86 9.28 -0.29
N CYS A 18 5.88 9.42 -1.12
CA CYS A 18 7.27 9.52 -0.65
C CYS A 18 7.50 10.92 -0.09
N ASP A 19 8.19 10.99 1.05
CA ASP A 19 8.66 12.25 1.62
C ASP A 19 9.94 12.74 0.90
N GLU A 20 10.35 13.99 1.12
CA GLU A 20 11.38 14.69 0.33
C GLU A 20 12.75 13.97 0.24
N ASN A 21 13.10 13.17 1.25
CA ASN A 21 14.36 12.42 1.32
C ASN A 21 14.16 10.92 1.45
N GLU A 22 13.04 10.43 0.94
CA GLU A 22 12.62 9.04 1.09
C GLU A 22 12.55 8.34 -0.26
N THR A 23 13.15 7.15 -0.37
CA THR A 23 12.95 6.33 -1.56
C THR A 23 11.55 5.69 -1.55
N PRO A 24 10.98 5.34 -2.70
CA PRO A 24 9.70 4.62 -2.75
C PRO A 24 9.65 3.35 -1.90
N GLU A 25 10.77 2.64 -1.80
CA GLU A 25 10.92 1.44 -0.97
C GLU A 25 10.79 1.78 0.52
N GLN A 26 11.48 2.83 0.99
CA GLN A 26 11.38 3.31 2.36
C GLN A 26 9.95 3.78 2.69
N ALA A 27 9.32 4.48 1.74
CA ALA A 27 7.93 4.92 1.86
C ALA A 27 6.97 3.76 2.05
N VAL A 28 7.17 2.64 1.34
CA VAL A 28 6.34 1.43 1.50
C VAL A 28 6.48 0.85 2.90
N VAL A 29 7.71 0.72 3.41
CA VAL A 29 7.96 0.18 4.76
C VAL A 29 7.24 1.03 5.81
N ARG A 30 7.41 2.36 5.74
CA ARG A 30 6.72 3.30 6.63
C ARG A 30 5.21 3.24 6.51
N VAL A 31 4.67 3.26 5.28
CA VAL A 31 3.22 3.22 5.05
C VAL A 31 2.60 1.90 5.54
N LEU A 32 3.28 0.77 5.38
CA LEU A 32 2.83 -0.52 5.92
C LEU A 32 2.79 -0.51 7.44
N HIS A 33 3.80 0.05 8.10
CA HIS A 33 3.80 0.24 9.54
C HIS A 33 2.65 1.16 9.97
N ASP A 34 2.55 2.35 9.39
CA ASP A 34 1.67 3.41 9.86
C ASP A 34 0.19 3.17 9.54
N GLU A 35 -0.11 2.71 8.32
CA GLU A 35 -1.50 2.48 7.90
C GLU A 35 -2.02 1.10 8.26
N ALA A 36 -1.13 0.10 8.31
CA ALA A 36 -1.53 -1.30 8.39
C ALA A 36 -0.97 -2.04 9.60
N GLY A 37 -0.06 -1.46 10.40
CA GLY A 37 0.61 -2.17 11.49
C GLY A 37 1.35 -3.42 11.01
N VAL A 38 1.96 -3.33 9.82
CA VAL A 38 2.75 -4.41 9.23
C VAL A 38 4.21 -3.99 9.20
N GLU A 39 5.03 -4.72 9.92
CA GLU A 39 6.48 -4.54 9.96
C GLU A 39 7.13 -5.48 8.94
N VAL A 40 8.00 -4.93 8.10
CA VAL A 40 8.79 -5.67 7.10
C VAL A 40 10.20 -5.10 7.12
N GLU A 41 11.21 -5.95 6.94
CA GLU A 41 12.60 -5.49 6.90
C GLU A 41 12.89 -4.69 5.62
N ASN A 42 12.45 -5.22 4.48
CA ASN A 42 12.66 -4.62 3.16
C ASN A 42 11.52 -4.99 2.19
N VAL A 43 11.38 -4.23 1.11
CA VAL A 43 10.56 -4.65 -0.03
C VAL A 43 11.30 -5.71 -0.84
N THR A 44 10.55 -6.64 -1.43
CA THR A 44 11.12 -7.72 -2.24
C THR A 44 11.36 -7.26 -3.67
N GLN A 45 10.33 -6.70 -4.30
CA GLN A 45 10.43 -6.21 -5.68
C GLN A 45 9.29 -5.25 -6.02
N ARG A 46 9.51 -4.42 -7.05
CA ARG A 46 8.46 -3.63 -7.67
C ARG A 46 7.67 -4.50 -8.66
N VAL A 47 6.38 -4.65 -8.41
CA VAL A 47 5.47 -5.49 -9.21
C VAL A 47 4.58 -4.69 -10.16
N GLY A 48 4.56 -3.36 -10.04
CA GLY A 48 3.76 -2.53 -10.92
C GLY A 48 4.18 -1.07 -10.91
N THR A 49 3.93 -0.39 -12.03
CA THR A 49 4.01 1.06 -12.17
C THR A 49 2.76 1.54 -12.88
N TYR A 50 2.11 2.55 -12.31
CA TYR A 50 0.91 3.16 -12.87
C TYR A 50 1.08 4.69 -12.89
N THR A 51 0.73 5.31 -14.02
CA THR A 51 0.78 6.77 -14.15
C THR A 51 -0.65 7.31 -14.16
N GLU A 52 -0.90 8.26 -13.26
CA GLU A 52 -2.17 8.95 -13.19
C GLU A 52 -2.10 10.23 -14.02
N ALA A 53 -3.04 10.38 -14.95
CA ALA A 53 -3.21 11.59 -15.74
C ALA A 53 -4.55 12.25 -15.39
N ASN A 54 -4.56 13.58 -15.36
CA ASN A 54 -5.80 14.34 -15.18
C ASN A 54 -6.66 14.32 -16.47
N LYS A 55 -7.87 14.90 -16.40
CA LYS A 55 -8.79 14.98 -17.56
C LYS A 55 -8.23 15.67 -18.80
N LYS A 56 -7.14 16.45 -18.66
CA LYS A 56 -6.44 17.15 -19.76
C LYS A 56 -5.23 16.37 -20.27
N GLY A 57 -5.00 15.14 -19.81
CA GLY A 57 -3.87 14.30 -20.20
C GLY A 57 -2.54 14.64 -19.54
N LYS A 58 -2.49 15.63 -18.64
CA LYS A 58 -1.26 15.94 -17.90
C LYS A 58 -1.05 14.87 -16.82
N ILE A 59 0.15 14.28 -16.80
CA ILE A 59 0.58 13.36 -15.73
C ILE A 59 0.62 14.13 -14.41
N VAL A 60 -0.07 13.59 -13.40
CA VAL A 60 -0.19 14.16 -12.05
C VAL A 60 0.32 13.22 -10.96
N GLY A 61 0.64 11.97 -11.29
CA GLY A 61 1.18 11.03 -10.30
C GLY A 61 1.87 9.84 -10.95
N HIS A 62 2.94 9.39 -10.31
CA HIS A 62 3.58 8.10 -10.56
C HIS A 62 3.36 7.23 -9.33
N HIS A 63 2.71 6.10 -9.54
CA HIS A 63 2.40 5.14 -8.51
C HIS A 63 3.24 3.89 -8.73
N TRP A 64 3.88 3.42 -7.67
CA TRP A 64 4.63 2.16 -7.68
C TRP A 64 4.00 1.18 -6.70
N MET A 65 3.91 -0.08 -7.11
CA MET A 65 3.40 -1.16 -6.29
C MET A 65 4.53 -2.14 -6.00
N PHE A 66 4.65 -2.53 -4.74
CA PHE A 66 5.71 -3.38 -4.25
C PHE A 66 5.16 -4.64 -3.60
N GLU A 67 5.88 -5.72 -3.81
CA GLU A 67 5.72 -6.97 -3.07
C GLU A 67 6.66 -6.96 -1.85
N VAL A 68 6.20 -7.54 -0.75
CA VAL A 68 6.95 -7.67 0.49
C VAL A 68 6.89 -9.11 1.00
N ALA A 69 7.95 -9.56 1.66
CA ALA A 69 8.04 -10.90 2.23
C ALA A 69 8.17 -10.84 3.76
N ASN A 70 7.81 -11.95 4.42
CA ASN A 70 7.95 -12.16 5.86
C ASN A 70 7.34 -11.03 6.74
N PRO A 71 6.07 -10.63 6.51
CA PRO A 71 5.46 -9.58 7.29
C PRO A 71 5.24 -10.00 8.74
N LYS A 72 5.62 -9.14 9.68
CA LYS A 72 5.25 -9.25 11.08
C LYS A 72 4.07 -8.34 11.37
N LEU A 73 3.04 -8.88 12.01
CA LEU A 73 1.84 -8.13 12.36
C LEU A 73 2.00 -7.50 13.74
N LEU A 74 1.72 -6.22 13.83
CA LEU A 74 1.68 -5.48 15.08
C LEU A 74 0.25 -5.44 15.63
N ASP A 75 0.14 -5.46 16.95
CA ASP A 75 -1.11 -5.32 17.69
C ASP A 75 -1.52 -3.85 17.86
N SER A 76 -0.57 -2.92 17.74
CA SER A 76 -0.78 -1.47 17.84
C SER A 76 0.01 -0.74 16.77
N TRP A 77 -0.60 0.28 16.15
CA TRP A 77 -0.01 1.11 15.09
C TRP A 77 -0.75 2.46 14.98
N PRO A 78 -0.20 3.45 14.25
CA PRO A 78 -0.81 4.79 14.17
C PRO A 78 -2.27 4.83 13.67
N ALA A 79 -2.62 4.06 12.65
CA ALA A 79 -3.96 4.03 12.06
C ALA A 79 -4.84 2.86 12.55
N LEU A 80 -4.88 2.64 13.86
CA LEU A 80 -5.61 1.54 14.52
C LEU A 80 -7.13 1.50 14.25
N ASP A 81 -7.71 2.62 13.81
CA ASP A 81 -9.12 2.73 13.44
C ASP A 81 -9.46 2.00 12.12
N ARG A 82 -8.46 1.50 11.40
CA ARG A 82 -8.63 0.76 10.14
C ARG A 82 -8.49 -0.74 10.37
N LYS A 83 -9.34 -1.54 9.73
CA LYS A 83 -9.29 -3.00 9.83
C LYS A 83 -8.47 -3.59 8.68
N ARG A 84 -7.48 -4.42 9.01
CA ARG A 84 -6.81 -5.29 8.03
C ARG A 84 -7.80 -6.35 7.54
N VAL A 85 -7.84 -6.55 6.22
CA VAL A 85 -8.61 -7.61 5.57
C VAL A 85 -7.71 -8.38 4.63
N TRP A 86 -7.60 -9.68 4.88
CA TRP A 86 -6.84 -10.61 4.04
C TRP A 86 -7.76 -11.19 2.97
N VAL A 87 -7.33 -11.10 1.73
CA VAL A 87 -8.05 -11.64 0.58
C VAL A 87 -7.13 -12.55 -0.19
N SER A 88 -7.60 -13.74 -0.55
CA SER A 88 -6.92 -14.61 -1.49
C SER A 88 -7.26 -14.16 -2.90
N GLN A 89 -6.26 -13.83 -3.71
CA GLN A 89 -6.47 -13.72 -5.15
C GLN A 89 -6.43 -15.12 -5.73
N SER A 90 -7.58 -15.64 -6.15
CA SER A 90 -7.61 -16.85 -6.98
C SER A 90 -7.21 -16.44 -8.40
N LEU A 91 -5.95 -16.65 -8.75
CA LEU A 91 -5.53 -16.61 -10.15
C LEU A 91 -6.15 -17.83 -10.83
N ARG A 92 -7.28 -17.63 -11.53
CA ARG A 92 -7.70 -18.63 -12.52
C ARG A 92 -6.72 -18.50 -13.68
N ALA A 93 -5.82 -19.46 -13.79
CA ALA A 93 -5.06 -19.65 -15.02
C ALA A 93 -6.07 -19.98 -16.12
N SER A 94 -6.20 -19.08 -17.10
CA SER A 94 -6.93 -19.27 -18.35
C SER A 94 -6.11 -20.11 -19.31
#